data_AF-A0A231NQW5-F1
#
_entry.id   AF-A0A231NQW5-F1
#
_cell.length_a   1.000
_cell.length_b   1.000
_cell.length_c   1.000
_cell.angle_alpha   90.00
_cell.angle_beta   90.00
_cell.angle_gamma   90.00
#
_symmetry.space_group_name_H-M   'P 1'
#
loop_
_entity.id
_entity.type
_entity.pdbx_description
1 polymer ?
#
loop_
_entity_poly.entity_id
_entity_poly.type
_entity_poly.pdbx_seq_one_letter_code
_entity_poly.pdbx_strand_id
1 'polypeptide(L)'
;MKNNKIEITRSEQLIDITPAIREFVDQSRLNDGFVQIQVPERTAAVMISINDDWRLEREFFDKLNHLMPKYDGMKFTGWTTACVKATIFGPSLQVMVNSGTLMLDKNQSIYFVEFQGPGERQYFISSFGTTLAEHEEASMPEELALIFEKRQAYEAEQQQIAEEMRNEWRLREANRLKQEAESRETVVAENDTDGD
;
A
#
# COMPACT_ATOMS: atom_id res chain seq x y z
N MET A 1 -16.23 -6.57 20.99
CA MET A 1 -16.04 -5.28 20.28
C MET A 1 -14.84 -4.57 20.90
N LYS A 2 -13.89 -4.09 20.10
CA LYS A 2 -12.70 -3.34 20.53
C LYS A 2 -12.77 -1.92 19.93
N ASN A 3 -12.39 -0.91 20.71
CA ASN A 3 -12.25 0.48 20.24
C ASN A 3 -10.76 0.80 20.14
N ASN A 4 -10.31 1.36 19.02
CA ASN A 4 -8.93 1.79 18.83
C ASN A 4 -8.89 3.26 18.44
N LYS A 5 -8.02 4.01 19.10
CA LYS A 5 -7.75 5.42 18.79
C LYS A 5 -6.58 5.51 17.80
N ILE A 6 -6.66 6.47 16.90
CA ILE A 6 -5.60 6.80 15.93
C ILE A 6 -5.32 8.29 16.02
N GLU A 7 -4.03 8.64 16.05
CA GLU A 7 -3.58 10.02 15.89
C GLU A 7 -3.36 10.32 14.41
N ILE A 8 -4.04 11.34 13.89
CA ILE A 8 -3.86 11.84 12.54
C ILE A 8 -3.00 13.10 12.59
N THR A 9 -1.90 13.09 11.84
CA THR A 9 -0.92 14.19 11.82
C THR A 9 -1.04 15.08 10.59
N ARG A 10 -1.75 14.63 9.54
CA ARG A 10 -1.86 15.31 8.25
C ARG A 10 -3.31 15.52 7.83
N SER A 11 -3.55 16.44 6.90
CA SER A 11 -4.89 16.71 6.38
C SER A 11 -5.51 15.50 5.67
N GLU A 12 -4.67 14.74 4.98
CA GLU A 12 -5.01 13.50 4.28
C GLU A 12 -3.94 12.48 4.65
N GLN A 13 -4.33 11.28 5.08
CA GLN A 13 -3.41 10.28 5.60
C GLN A 13 -3.97 8.86 5.41
N LEU A 14 -3.10 7.92 5.04
CA LEU A 14 -3.37 6.49 5.13
C LEU A 14 -2.66 5.93 6.37
N ILE A 15 -3.39 5.18 7.19
CA ILE A 15 -2.83 4.48 8.34
C ILE A 15 -3.10 2.99 8.16
N ASP A 16 -2.05 2.17 8.11
CA ASP A 16 -2.20 0.71 8.10
C ASP A 16 -2.71 0.25 9.47
N ILE A 17 -3.94 -0.26 9.50
CA ILE A 17 -4.58 -0.81 10.70
C ILE A 17 -4.56 -2.34 10.71
N THR A 18 -4.01 -2.99 9.69
CA THR A 18 -3.91 -4.45 9.56
C THR A 18 -3.29 -5.11 10.79
N PRO A 19 -2.19 -4.61 11.39
CA PRO A 19 -1.61 -5.20 12.59
C PRO A 19 -2.60 -5.24 13.77
N ALA A 20 -3.36 -4.16 13.98
CA ALA A 20 -4.36 -4.09 15.04
C ALA A 20 -5.57 -5.00 14.78
N ILE A 21 -5.93 -5.22 13.50
CA ILE A 21 -6.99 -6.18 13.15
C ILE A 21 -6.51 -7.62 13.37
N ARG A 22 -5.27 -7.96 12.98
CA ARG A 22 -4.68 -9.28 13.23
C ARG A 22 -4.61 -9.57 14.73
N GLU A 23 -4.10 -8.63 15.51
CA GLU A 23 -4.06 -8.75 16.98
C GLU A 23 -5.45 -9.00 17.57
N PHE A 24 -6.49 -8.34 17.05
CA PHE A 24 -7.87 -8.57 17.49
C PHE A 24 -8.39 -9.97 17.12
N VAL A 25 -8.09 -10.48 15.93
CA VAL A 25 -8.43 -11.85 15.50
C VAL A 25 -7.77 -12.88 16.43
N ASP A 26 -6.47 -12.71 16.70
CA ASP A 26 -5.70 -13.60 17.57
C ASP A 26 -6.25 -13.59 19.01
N GLN A 27 -6.47 -12.40 19.57
CA GLN A 27 -7.01 -12.23 20.94
C GLN A 27 -8.43 -12.78 21.08
N SER A 28 -9.24 -12.70 20.03
CA SER A 28 -10.61 -13.23 20.03
C SER A 28 -10.68 -14.72 19.70
N ARG A 29 -9.55 -15.35 19.34
CA ARG A 29 -9.47 -16.73 18.84
C ARG A 29 -10.48 -17.01 17.71
N LEU A 30 -10.82 -16.02 16.90
CA LEU A 30 -11.81 -16.16 15.83
C LEU A 30 -11.28 -17.17 14.81
N ASN A 31 -12.03 -18.25 14.55
CA ASN A 31 -11.65 -19.29 13.60
C ASN A 31 -12.21 -18.99 12.20
N ASP A 32 -13.52 -19.19 12.01
CA ASP A 32 -14.21 -18.95 10.74
C ASP A 32 -15.31 -17.91 10.93
N GLY A 33 -15.33 -16.89 10.08
CA GLY A 33 -16.35 -15.86 10.12
C GLY A 33 -15.88 -14.55 9.53
N PHE A 34 -16.25 -13.45 10.18
CA PHE A 34 -15.99 -12.11 9.69
C PHE A 34 -15.54 -11.18 10.81
N VAL A 35 -14.62 -10.28 10.45
CA VAL A 35 -14.30 -9.08 11.21
C VAL A 35 -14.94 -7.88 10.53
N GLN A 36 -15.69 -7.11 11.31
CA GLN A 36 -16.27 -5.84 10.90
C GLN A 36 -15.44 -4.70 11.47
N ILE A 37 -14.99 -3.81 10.58
CA ILE A 37 -14.42 -2.51 10.93
C ILE A 37 -15.48 -1.44 10.67
N GLN A 38 -15.63 -0.51 11.61
CA GLN A 38 -16.52 0.65 11.49
C GLN A 38 -15.82 1.92 11.95
N VAL A 39 -15.83 2.93 11.09
CA VAL A 39 -15.36 4.28 11.37
C VAL A 39 -16.59 5.17 11.60
N PRO A 40 -16.77 5.78 12.79
CA PRO A 40 -17.91 6.63 13.12
C PRO A 40 -17.70 8.10 12.67
N GLU A 41 -17.01 8.34 11.55
CA GLU A 41 -16.60 9.66 11.09
C GLU A 41 -17.13 9.95 9.69
N ARG A 42 -17.55 11.20 9.45
CA ARG A 42 -18.13 11.59 8.15
C ARG A 42 -17.08 11.91 7.08
N THR A 43 -15.82 12.05 7.47
CA THR A 43 -14.70 12.47 6.63
C THR A 43 -13.54 11.47 6.64
N ALA A 44 -13.78 10.27 7.15
CA ALA A 44 -12.81 9.18 7.12
C ALA A 44 -13.50 7.88 6.68
N ALA A 45 -12.69 6.94 6.22
CA ALA A 45 -13.14 5.69 5.65
C ALA A 45 -12.20 4.54 6.03
N VAL A 46 -12.57 3.33 5.64
CA VAL A 46 -11.73 2.14 5.73
C VAL A 46 -11.71 1.43 4.37
N MET A 47 -10.54 0.97 3.93
CA MET A 47 -10.39 0.28 2.65
C MET A 47 -9.34 -0.83 2.72
N ILE A 48 -9.38 -1.74 1.74
CA ILE A 48 -8.28 -2.67 1.46
C ILE A 48 -7.53 -2.16 0.22
N SER A 49 -6.22 -2.04 0.32
CA SER A 49 -5.37 -1.60 -0.79
C SER A 49 -4.03 -2.33 -0.79
N ILE A 50 -3.18 -2.02 -1.76
CA ILE A 50 -1.83 -2.59 -1.85
C ILE A 50 -0.98 -2.21 -0.63
N ASN A 51 -0.14 -3.10 -0.13
CA ASN A 51 0.73 -2.84 1.02
C ASN A 51 2.05 -2.12 0.64
N ASP A 52 1.99 -1.08 -0.19
CA ASP A 52 3.19 -0.33 -0.63
C ASP A 52 3.45 0.91 0.26
N ASP A 53 4.64 0.96 0.86
CA ASP A 53 4.96 1.67 2.11
C ASP A 53 4.84 3.21 2.00
N TRP A 54 5.28 3.80 0.89
CA TRP A 54 5.29 5.27 0.75
C TRP A 54 4.71 5.79 -0.56
N ARG A 55 4.72 4.98 -1.62
CA ARG A 55 4.20 5.39 -2.94
C ARG A 55 2.70 5.38 -2.95
N LEU A 56 2.08 4.37 -2.31
CA LEU A 56 0.64 4.23 -2.32
C LEU A 56 -0.02 5.50 -1.82
N GLU A 57 0.35 5.97 -0.62
CA GLU A 57 -0.33 7.11 -0.02
C GLU A 57 -0.26 8.37 -0.87
N ARG A 58 0.94 8.70 -1.34
CA ARG A 58 1.13 9.88 -2.19
C ARG A 58 0.35 9.75 -3.49
N GLU A 59 0.53 8.65 -4.23
CA GLU A 59 -0.15 8.48 -5.53
C GLU A 59 -1.66 8.36 -5.39
N PHE A 60 -2.13 7.74 -4.31
CA PHE A 60 -3.55 7.63 -3.99
C PHE A 60 -4.15 9.02 -3.79
N PHE A 61 -3.56 9.86 -2.93
CA PHE A 61 -4.08 11.20 -2.71
C PHE A 61 -3.86 12.13 -3.90
N ASP A 62 -2.77 12.01 -4.65
CA ASP A 62 -2.53 12.79 -5.88
C ASP A 62 -3.63 12.51 -6.91
N LYS A 63 -3.90 11.22 -7.18
CA LYS A 63 -4.96 10.82 -8.12
C LYS A 63 -6.34 11.23 -7.62
N LEU A 64 -6.62 11.03 -6.33
CA LEU A 64 -7.91 11.36 -5.74
C LEU A 64 -8.15 12.88 -5.72
N ASN A 65 -7.13 13.69 -5.44
CA ASN A 65 -7.20 15.15 -5.47
C ASN A 65 -7.29 15.70 -6.90
N HIS A 66 -6.73 15.00 -7.87
CA HIS A 66 -6.91 15.34 -9.28
C HIS A 66 -8.37 15.10 -9.74
N LEU A 67 -8.95 13.96 -9.36
CA LEU A 67 -10.35 13.62 -9.69
C LEU A 67 -11.37 14.44 -8.90
N MET A 68 -11.05 14.75 -7.64
CA MET A 68 -11.94 15.45 -6.71
C MET A 68 -11.18 16.58 -6.01
N PRO A 69 -10.96 17.71 -6.71
CA PRO A 69 -10.24 18.84 -6.14
C PRO A 69 -11.01 19.47 -4.98
N LYS A 70 -10.27 20.12 -4.08
CA LYS A 70 -10.82 20.87 -2.93
C LYS A 70 -11.40 22.24 -3.33
N TYR A 71 -11.25 22.61 -4.61
CA TYR A 71 -11.74 23.84 -5.20
C TYR A 71 -12.52 23.55 -6.47
N ASP A 72 -13.66 24.20 -6.62
CA ASP A 72 -14.43 24.28 -7.85
C ASP A 72 -14.37 25.74 -8.33
N GLY A 73 -13.44 26.03 -9.24
CA GLY A 73 -13.03 27.39 -9.58
C GLY A 73 -12.50 28.14 -8.35
N MET A 74 -13.18 29.23 -7.94
CA MET A 74 -12.82 30.01 -6.74
C MET A 74 -13.52 29.53 -5.46
N LYS A 75 -14.43 28.56 -5.54
CA LYS A 75 -15.20 28.09 -4.38
C LYS A 75 -14.45 26.98 -3.66
N PHE A 76 -14.15 27.19 -2.38
CA PHE A 76 -13.61 26.13 -1.52
C PHE A 76 -14.71 25.13 -1.17
N THR A 77 -14.50 23.86 -1.53
CA THR A 77 -15.42 22.75 -1.26
C THR A 77 -14.81 21.70 -0.33
N GLY A 78 -13.58 21.93 0.18
CA GLY A 78 -12.75 20.91 0.82
C GLY A 78 -13.42 20.05 1.90
N TRP A 79 -14.28 20.62 2.77
CA TRP A 79 -15.04 19.83 3.74
C TRP A 79 -16.04 18.89 3.07
N THR A 80 -16.83 19.41 2.13
CA THR A 80 -17.77 18.60 1.35
C THR A 80 -17.03 17.56 0.52
N THR A 81 -15.90 17.92 -0.09
CA THR A 81 -15.05 16.98 -0.83
C THR A 81 -14.58 15.84 0.07
N ALA A 82 -14.15 16.12 1.30
CA ALA A 82 -13.76 15.09 2.27
C ALA A 82 -14.92 14.15 2.63
N CYS A 83 -16.12 14.69 2.84
CA CYS A 83 -17.33 13.89 3.07
C CYS A 83 -17.68 12.99 1.88
N VAL A 84 -17.58 13.50 0.65
CA VAL A 84 -17.85 12.72 -0.56
C VAL A 84 -16.80 11.63 -0.75
N LYS A 85 -15.51 11.94 -0.55
CA LYS A 85 -14.43 10.93 -0.58
C LYS A 85 -14.73 9.82 0.42
N ALA A 86 -15.01 10.15 1.69
CA ALA A 86 -15.37 9.18 2.71
C ALA A 86 -16.58 8.31 2.35
N THR A 87 -17.60 8.92 1.73
CA THR A 87 -18.81 8.21 1.27
C THR A 87 -18.51 7.22 0.15
N ILE A 88 -17.59 7.55 -0.76
CA ILE A 88 -17.20 6.67 -1.88
C ILE A 88 -16.48 5.42 -1.38
N PHE A 89 -15.54 5.57 -0.44
CA PHE A 89 -14.81 4.42 0.13
C PHE A 89 -15.65 3.66 1.15
N GLY A 90 -16.51 4.35 1.88
CA GLY A 90 -17.40 3.78 2.88
C GLY A 90 -16.81 3.83 4.29
N PRO A 91 -17.66 4.02 5.31
CA PRO A 91 -17.22 4.08 6.71
C PRO A 91 -17.00 2.68 7.32
N SER A 92 -17.19 1.61 6.55
CA SER A 92 -17.19 0.26 7.07
C SER A 92 -16.61 -0.74 6.08
N LEU A 93 -15.96 -1.77 6.62
CA LEU A 93 -15.34 -2.84 5.85
C LEU A 93 -15.53 -4.15 6.61
N GLN A 94 -15.98 -5.17 5.90
CA GLN A 94 -16.04 -6.54 6.41
C GLN A 94 -14.92 -7.37 5.78
N VAL A 95 -14.18 -8.12 6.60
CA VAL A 95 -13.08 -8.97 6.15
C VAL A 95 -13.34 -10.39 6.64
N MET A 96 -13.21 -11.37 5.74
CA MET A 96 -13.41 -12.78 6.07
C MET A 96 -12.20 -13.31 6.87
N VAL A 97 -12.50 -14.19 7.82
CA VAL A 97 -11.51 -14.99 8.57
C VAL A 97 -11.82 -16.45 8.32
N ASN A 98 -10.77 -17.22 8.04
CA ASN A 98 -10.85 -18.66 7.85
C ASN A 98 -9.64 -19.30 8.53
N SER A 99 -9.86 -20.36 9.30
CA SER A 99 -8.78 -21.07 10.00
C SER A 99 -7.92 -20.15 10.87
N GLY A 100 -8.53 -19.14 11.50
CA GLY A 100 -7.81 -18.17 12.33
C GLY A 100 -7.05 -17.07 11.56
N THR A 101 -7.13 -17.05 10.24
CA THR A 101 -6.35 -16.14 9.38
C THR A 101 -7.25 -15.17 8.63
N LEU A 102 -6.88 -13.88 8.59
CA LEU A 102 -7.54 -12.89 7.72
C LEU A 102 -7.34 -13.28 6.26
N MET A 103 -8.44 -13.34 5.50
CA MET A 103 -8.42 -13.62 4.06
C MET A 103 -7.97 -12.40 3.25
N LEU A 104 -6.70 -12.04 3.40
CA LEU A 104 -6.02 -10.94 2.69
C LEU A 104 -4.84 -11.50 1.90
N ASP A 105 -4.71 -11.11 0.63
CA ASP A 105 -3.52 -11.40 -0.17
C ASP A 105 -2.25 -10.85 0.51
N LYS A 106 -1.09 -11.44 0.20
CA LYS A 106 0.23 -11.04 0.72
C LYS A 106 0.45 -9.54 0.56
N ASN A 107 -0.05 -8.99 -0.54
CA ASN A 107 0.15 -7.61 -0.93
C ASN A 107 -1.06 -6.73 -0.60
N GLN A 108 -1.96 -7.18 0.28
CA GLN A 108 -3.11 -6.40 0.75
C GLN A 108 -2.94 -5.98 2.20
N SER A 109 -3.29 -4.72 2.48
CA SER A 109 -3.42 -4.16 3.82
C SER A 109 -4.77 -3.46 3.97
N ILE A 110 -5.29 -3.45 5.19
CA ILE A 110 -6.47 -2.69 5.61
C ILE A 110 -5.99 -1.31 6.09
N TYR A 111 -6.51 -0.26 5.48
CA TYR A 111 -6.15 1.12 5.79
C TYR A 111 -7.32 1.89 6.38
N PHE A 112 -7.05 2.65 7.44
CA PHE A 112 -7.85 3.81 7.80
C PHE A 112 -7.46 4.97 6.88
N VAL A 113 -8.46 5.64 6.29
CA VAL A 113 -8.25 6.73 5.34
C VAL A 113 -8.84 8.01 5.92
N GLU A 114 -7.98 8.99 6.21
CA GLU A 114 -8.40 10.32 6.63
C GLU A 114 -8.44 11.28 5.43
N PHE A 115 -9.51 12.09 5.34
CA PHE A 115 -9.64 13.14 4.33
C PHE A 115 -9.70 14.57 4.89
N GLN A 116 -9.79 14.73 6.22
CA GLN A 116 -9.93 16.02 6.90
C GLN A 116 -9.23 16.08 8.28
N GLY A 117 -7.98 15.63 8.36
CA GLY A 117 -7.15 15.77 9.55
C GLY A 117 -6.58 17.19 9.75
N PRO A 118 -5.69 17.41 10.73
CA PRO A 118 -5.24 16.46 11.76
C PRO A 118 -6.25 16.29 12.91
N GLY A 119 -5.97 15.37 13.85
CA GLY A 119 -6.76 15.18 15.08
C GLY A 119 -6.81 13.73 15.55
N GLU A 120 -7.43 13.50 16.71
CA GLU A 120 -7.73 12.14 17.17
C GLU A 120 -8.93 11.58 16.40
N ARG A 121 -8.83 10.32 15.99
CA ARG A 121 -9.90 9.52 15.39
C ARG A 121 -10.01 8.21 16.14
N GLN A 122 -11.09 7.49 15.87
CA GLN A 122 -11.26 6.14 16.38
C GLN A 122 -11.96 5.25 15.36
N TYR A 123 -11.78 3.95 15.52
CA TYR A 123 -12.52 2.93 14.78
C TYR A 123 -12.84 1.77 15.69
N PHE A 124 -13.95 1.10 15.37
CA PHE A 124 -14.45 -0.06 16.10
C PHE A 124 -14.19 -1.32 15.32
N ILE A 125 -13.84 -2.38 16.05
CA ILE A 125 -13.69 -3.73 15.54
C ILE A 125 -14.69 -4.64 16.25
N SER A 126 -15.45 -5.42 15.50
CA SER A 126 -16.25 -6.53 16.01
C SER A 126 -16.04 -7.77 15.18
N SER A 127 -16.29 -8.94 15.76
CA SER A 127 -16.22 -10.22 15.06
C SER A 127 -17.52 -10.99 15.21
N PHE A 128 -17.79 -11.84 14.24
CA PHE A 128 -18.85 -12.82 14.26
C PHE A 128 -18.36 -14.11 13.59
N GLY A 129 -18.52 -15.25 14.25
CA GLY A 129 -18.01 -16.52 13.73
C GLY A 129 -17.82 -17.58 14.81
N THR A 130 -17.15 -18.66 14.43
CA THR A 130 -16.67 -19.71 15.35
C THR A 130 -15.35 -19.31 15.98
N THR A 131 -14.95 -20.00 17.04
CA THR A 131 -13.67 -19.76 17.73
C THR A 131 -12.82 -21.03 17.73
N LEU A 132 -11.50 -20.88 17.64
CA LEU A 132 -10.54 -21.97 17.75
C LEU A 132 -10.61 -22.57 19.15
N ALA A 133 -10.66 -23.90 19.24
CA ALA A 133 -10.51 -24.61 20.51
C ALA A 133 -9.13 -24.29 21.13
N GLU A 134 -8.96 -24.43 22.45
CA GLU A 134 -7.73 -23.99 23.16
C GLU A 134 -6.43 -24.56 22.57
N HIS A 135 -6.48 -25.74 21.97
CA HIS A 135 -5.32 -26.47 21.43
C HIS A 135 -5.12 -26.24 19.92
N GLU A 136 -6.08 -25.58 19.27
CA GLU A 136 -6.00 -25.27 17.85
C GLU A 136 -5.26 -23.94 17.65
N GLU A 137 -4.44 -23.89 16.60
CA GLU A 137 -3.72 -22.71 16.16
C GLU A 137 -4.23 -22.26 14.80
N ALA A 138 -4.10 -20.95 14.53
CA ALA A 138 -4.41 -20.41 13.23
C ALA A 138 -3.49 -21.03 12.17
N SER A 139 -4.06 -21.37 11.03
CA SER A 139 -3.34 -21.90 9.87
C SER A 139 -3.74 -21.14 8.63
N MET A 140 -2.80 -20.97 7.70
CA MET A 140 -3.07 -20.40 6.39
C MET A 140 -4.00 -21.37 5.61
N PRO A 141 -5.17 -20.91 5.12
CA PRO A 141 -6.00 -21.71 4.24
C PRO A 141 -5.27 -22.02 2.91
N GLU A 142 -5.53 -23.20 2.33
CA GLU A 142 -4.87 -23.67 1.11
C GLU A 142 -5.05 -22.68 -0.06
N GLU A 143 -6.26 -22.15 -0.23
CA GLU A 143 -6.56 -21.19 -1.30
C GLU A 143 -5.74 -19.91 -1.15
N LEU A 144 -5.50 -19.47 0.10
CA LEU A 144 -4.72 -18.27 0.37
C LEU A 144 -3.22 -18.53 0.18
N ALA A 145 -2.73 -19.72 0.59
CA ALA A 145 -1.36 -20.15 0.36
C ALA A 145 -1.02 -20.18 -1.14
N LEU A 146 -1.92 -20.72 -1.98
CA LEU A 146 -1.76 -20.74 -3.44
C LEU A 146 -1.68 -19.33 -4.06
N ILE A 147 -2.43 -18.37 -3.52
CA ILE A 147 -2.35 -16.97 -3.97
C ILE A 147 -0.97 -16.40 -3.59
N PHE A 148 -0.49 -16.66 -2.38
CA PHE A 148 0.81 -16.18 -1.90
C PHE A 148 1.96 -16.74 -2.75
N GLU A 149 1.94 -18.03 -3.06
CA GLU A 149 2.94 -18.66 -3.92
C GLU A 149 2.98 -18.02 -5.31
N LYS A 150 1.81 -17.79 -5.93
CA LYS A 150 1.71 -17.10 -7.23
C LYS A 150 2.28 -15.68 -7.18
N ARG A 151 2.04 -14.93 -6.09
CA ARG A 151 2.61 -13.59 -5.91
C ARG A 151 4.12 -13.61 -5.73
N GLN A 152 4.64 -14.55 -4.95
CA GLN A 152 6.08 -14.71 -4.76
C GLN A 152 6.79 -15.05 -6.08
N ALA A 153 6.21 -15.95 -6.88
CA ALA A 153 6.75 -16.29 -8.20
C ALA A 153 6.76 -15.07 -9.14
N TYR A 154 5.66 -14.31 -9.17
CA TYR A 154 5.58 -13.08 -9.96
C TYR A 154 6.61 -12.04 -9.51
N GLU A 155 6.77 -11.83 -8.20
CA GLU A 155 7.76 -10.89 -7.66
C GLU A 155 9.20 -11.30 -8.02
N ALA A 156 9.52 -12.59 -7.94
CA ALA A 156 10.83 -13.11 -8.33
C ALA A 156 11.10 -12.88 -9.83
N GLU A 157 10.10 -13.11 -10.69
CA GLU A 157 10.18 -12.82 -12.12
C GLU A 157 10.43 -11.32 -12.38
N GLN A 158 9.68 -10.43 -11.73
CA GLN A 158 9.86 -8.99 -11.87
C GLN A 158 11.25 -8.52 -11.39
N GLN A 159 11.75 -9.12 -10.31
CA GLN A 159 13.09 -8.83 -9.80
C GLN A 159 14.17 -9.26 -10.79
N GLN A 160 14.01 -10.43 -11.40
CA GLN A 160 14.92 -10.93 -12.43
C GLN A 160 14.92 -10.01 -13.65
N ILE A 161 13.75 -9.66 -14.19
CA ILE A 161 13.62 -8.72 -15.32
C ILE A 161 14.28 -7.38 -14.98
N ALA A 162 14.03 -6.85 -13.78
CA ALA A 162 14.63 -5.60 -13.34
C ALA A 162 16.16 -5.69 -13.20
N GLU A 163 16.71 -6.84 -12.80
CA GLU A 163 18.15 -7.07 -12.72
C GLU A 163 18.80 -7.19 -14.10
N GLU A 164 18.16 -7.91 -15.03
CA GLU A 164 18.56 -8.01 -16.43
C GLU A 164 18.61 -6.62 -17.07
N MET A 165 17.55 -5.80 -16.93
CA MET A 165 17.53 -4.42 -17.41
C MET A 165 18.65 -3.56 -16.80
N ARG A 166 18.94 -3.72 -15.50
CA ARG A 166 20.06 -3.01 -14.85
C ARG A 166 21.41 -3.44 -15.41
N ASN A 167 21.60 -4.73 -15.69
CA ASN A 167 22.84 -5.25 -16.25
C ASN A 167 23.04 -4.79 -17.70
N GLU A 168 22.00 -4.81 -18.52
CA GLU A 168 22.02 -4.24 -19.86
C GLU A 168 22.38 -2.76 -19.84
N TRP A 169 21.77 -1.98 -18.95
CA TRP A 169 22.08 -0.56 -18.80
C TRP A 169 23.54 -0.33 -18.41
N ARG A 170 24.07 -1.08 -17.43
CA ARG A 170 25.49 -1.01 -17.02
C ARG A 170 26.43 -1.31 -18.18
N LEU A 171 26.11 -2.32 -19.00
CA LEU A 171 26.93 -2.70 -20.16
C LEU A 171 26.89 -1.60 -21.24
N ARG A 172 25.70 -1.06 -21.54
CA ARG A 172 25.56 0.06 -22.49
C ARG A 172 26.33 1.28 -22.02
N GLU A 173 26.26 1.61 -20.74
CA GLU A 173 26.96 2.76 -20.17
C GLU A 173 28.48 2.58 -20.18
N ALA A 174 28.98 1.39 -19.84
CA ALA A 174 30.41 1.08 -19.94
C ALA A 174 30.92 1.17 -21.38
N ASN A 175 30.15 0.69 -22.36
CA ASN A 175 30.49 0.80 -23.78
C ASN A 175 30.48 2.25 -24.26
N ARG A 176 29.49 3.05 -23.82
CA ARG A 176 29.41 4.49 -24.11
C ARG A 176 30.66 5.21 -23.60
N LEU A 177 31.04 4.98 -22.34
CA LEU A 177 32.24 5.59 -21.74
C LEU A 177 33.54 5.16 -22.45
N LYS A 178 33.64 3.90 -22.90
CA LYS A 178 34.79 3.45 -23.71
C LYS A 178 34.87 4.17 -25.05
N GLN A 179 33.76 4.29 -25.76
CA GLN A 179 33.71 5.04 -27.03
C GLN A 179 34.04 6.52 -26.83
N GLU A 180 33.57 7.13 -25.75
CA GLU A 180 33.91 8.52 -25.38
C GLU A 180 35.41 8.68 -25.03
N ALA A 181 36.04 7.67 -24.43
CA ALA A 181 37.48 7.68 -24.15
C ALA A 181 38.31 7.49 -25.42
N GLU A 182 37.98 6.49 -26.26
CA GLU A 182 38.65 6.22 -27.53
C GLU A 182 38.56 7.41 -28.49
N SER A 183 37.41 8.08 -28.56
CA SER A 183 37.24 9.30 -29.36
C SER A 183 38.02 10.51 -28.82
N ARG A 184 38.24 10.60 -27.50
CA ARG A 184 39.12 11.63 -26.92
C ARG A 184 40.59 11.35 -27.21
N GLU A 185 41.01 10.08 -27.15
CA GLU A 185 42.39 9.69 -27.46
C GLU A 185 42.76 9.94 -28.93
N THR A 186 41.86 9.66 -29.88
CA THR A 186 42.07 9.99 -31.30
C THR A 186 42.18 11.49 -31.55
N VAL A 187 41.32 12.30 -30.92
CA VAL A 187 41.38 13.77 -31.04
C VAL A 187 42.68 14.35 -30.46
N VAL A 188 43.22 13.76 -29.39
CA VAL A 188 44.51 14.16 -28.83
C VAL A 188 45.66 13.75 -29.75
N ALA A 189 45.64 12.52 -30.29
CA ALA A 189 46.66 12.02 -31.19
C ALA A 189 46.74 12.81 -32.53
N GLU A 190 45.59 13.23 -33.08
CA GLU A 190 45.57 14.07 -34.30
C GLU A 190 46.15 15.46 -34.04
N ASN A 191 45.87 16.06 -32.89
CA ASN A 191 46.41 17.38 -32.53
C ASN A 191 47.93 17.36 -32.23
N ASP A 192 48.48 16.22 -31.79
CA ASP A 192 49.93 16.07 -31.57
C ASP A 192 50.70 15.82 -32.89
N THR A 193 50.05 15.34 -33.96
CA THR A 193 50.69 15.11 -35.27
C THR A 193 50.77 16.33 -36.18
N ASP A 194 49.96 17.37 -35.94
CA ASP A 194 49.95 18.62 -36.73
C ASP A 194 50.95 19.68 -36.21
N GLY A 195 51.84 19.30 -35.27
CA GLY A 195 52.77 20.20 -34.57
C GLY A 195 54.25 20.16 -35.00
N ASP A 196 54.64 19.37 -36.01
CA ASP A 196 56.03 19.24 -36.52
C ASP A 196 56.22 19.90 -37.91
#